data_AF-A0A965HPN7-F1
#
_entry.id   AF-A0A965HPN7-F1
#
_cell.length_a   1.000
_cell.length_b   1.000
_cell.length_c   1.000
_cell.angle_alpha   90.00
_cell.angle_beta   90.00
_cell.angle_gamma   90.00
#
_symmetry.space_group_name_H-M   'P 1'
#
loop_
_entity.id
_entity.type
_entity.pdbx_description
1 polymer ?
#
loop_
_entity_poly.entity_id
_entity_poly.type
_entity_poly.pdbx_seq_one_letter_code
_entity_poly.pdbx_strand_id
1 'polypeptide(L)'
;MHLVIALADHGIDGIEAVYFGDEPLELADRVQGGQVTEGRYAQRARIRYALEGGVPYTELVEESSGAWTAAHRLTGISSLYARLQFDPSVYSGIPTIRALVRGKKVFDPRIGLTSFSSNPALCIRDYLLSAYGLGATLDEIDEASFIAAANLCDEPVQAAAITQPRYALHGVVSSETAPREVLGAMLSTCGGQLIFTDGRYRLKAASFEVPSRIISADDLRGAVSIQTRLPRRELFNRVSGVIADAQMLYTPTEYPAVASTYFRARDGGDELSFRLDLGFTTDRLQAQRLAKMALMRSRQAISVALAPHHKRIGYELRGALPAKRR
;
A
#
# COMPACT_ATOMS: atom_id res chain seq x y z
N MET A 1 34.70 10.85 -2.89
CA MET A 1 34.06 9.97 -1.88
C MET A 1 33.10 9.03 -2.59
N HIS A 2 33.04 7.76 -2.17
CA HIS A 2 32.21 6.72 -2.77
C HIS A 2 31.24 6.20 -1.72
N LEU A 3 29.95 6.16 -2.07
CA LEU A 3 28.88 5.66 -1.20
C LEU A 3 28.08 4.63 -1.97
N VAL A 4 27.83 3.48 -1.35
CA VAL A 4 26.92 2.47 -1.89
C VAL A 4 25.78 2.29 -0.91
N ILE A 5 24.56 2.48 -1.39
CA ILE A 5 23.33 2.46 -0.59
C ILE A 5 22.50 1.28 -1.08
N ALA A 6 22.22 0.32 -0.20
CA ALA A 6 21.25 -0.73 -0.48
C ALA A 6 19.84 -0.15 -0.33
N LEU A 7 18.99 -0.38 -1.34
CA LEU A 7 17.61 0.13 -1.39
C LEU A 7 16.61 -0.95 -0.98
N ALA A 8 16.76 -2.17 -1.52
CA ALA A 8 15.95 -3.32 -1.17
C ALA A 8 16.73 -4.63 -1.30
N ASP A 9 16.30 -5.64 -0.56
CA ASP A 9 16.84 -7.01 -0.56
C ASP A 9 16.40 -7.86 -1.77
N HIS A 10 15.77 -7.23 -2.76
CA HIS A 10 15.26 -7.84 -3.97
C HIS A 10 15.41 -6.90 -5.18
N GLY A 11 15.16 -7.47 -6.36
CA GLY A 11 15.10 -6.74 -7.61
C GLY A 11 13.95 -5.74 -7.69
N ILE A 12 14.25 -4.49 -8.03
CA ILE A 12 13.26 -3.42 -8.25
C ILE A 12 13.03 -3.20 -9.75
N ASP A 13 11.90 -2.62 -10.11
CA ASP A 13 11.60 -2.30 -11.51
C ASP A 13 12.35 -1.06 -12.01
N GLY A 14 12.58 -0.07 -11.14
CA GLY A 14 13.33 1.12 -11.51
C GLY A 14 13.47 2.15 -10.40
N ILE A 15 14.28 3.17 -10.65
CA ILE A 15 14.43 4.37 -9.81
C ILE A 15 13.99 5.57 -10.64
N GLU A 16 12.99 6.30 -10.17
CA GLU A 16 12.35 7.38 -10.94
C GLU A 16 13.02 8.73 -10.70
N ALA A 17 13.49 8.96 -9.47
CA ALA A 17 14.18 10.19 -9.09
C ALA A 17 15.14 9.94 -7.93
N VAL A 18 16.19 10.77 -7.84
CA VAL A 18 17.13 10.80 -6.72
C VAL A 18 17.21 12.23 -6.22
N TYR A 19 17.28 12.39 -4.90
CA TYR A 19 17.31 13.68 -4.21
C TYR A 19 18.52 13.75 -3.30
N PHE A 20 19.13 14.93 -3.23
CA PHE A 20 20.09 15.29 -2.19
C PHE A 20 19.41 16.27 -1.23
N GLY A 21 19.07 15.78 -0.04
CA GLY A 21 18.13 16.45 0.85
C GLY A 21 16.75 16.49 0.21
N ASP A 22 16.28 17.70 -0.10
CA ASP A 22 14.99 17.95 -0.77
C ASP A 22 15.17 18.43 -2.23
N GLU A 23 16.42 18.55 -2.72
CA GLU A 23 16.71 18.97 -4.10
C GLU A 23 16.77 17.75 -5.04
N PRO A 24 15.91 17.65 -6.07
CA PRO A 24 15.98 16.57 -7.06
C PRO A 24 17.22 16.71 -7.93
N LEU A 25 17.82 15.58 -8.30
CA LEU A 25 18.95 15.54 -9.20
C LEU A 25 18.51 15.26 -10.64
N GLU A 26 19.02 16.06 -11.56
CA GLU A 26 18.95 15.81 -12.99
C GLU A 26 20.18 15.01 -13.42
N LEU A 27 19.96 13.78 -13.90
CA LEU A 27 21.01 12.85 -14.31
C LEU A 27 21.07 12.72 -15.81
N ALA A 28 22.27 12.57 -16.35
CA ALA A 28 22.51 12.35 -17.78
C ALA A 28 21.77 11.13 -18.33
N ASP A 29 21.56 10.11 -17.50
CA ASP A 29 20.74 8.93 -17.80
C ASP A 29 19.85 8.62 -16.60
N ARG A 30 18.52 8.65 -16.81
CA ARG A 30 17.53 8.37 -15.76
C ARG A 30 17.31 6.88 -15.52
N VAL A 31 17.70 6.00 -16.44
CA VAL A 31 17.48 4.55 -16.37
C VAL A 31 18.64 3.84 -15.67
N GLN A 32 19.88 4.21 -15.99
CA GLN A 32 21.08 3.60 -15.39
C GLN A 32 21.77 4.48 -14.35
N GLY A 33 21.32 5.73 -14.23
CA GLY A 33 22.04 6.79 -13.53
C GLY A 33 23.18 7.34 -14.39
N GLY A 34 23.64 8.54 -14.05
CA GLY A 34 24.78 9.15 -14.72
C GLY A 34 25.38 10.30 -13.94
N GLN A 35 26.15 11.13 -14.62
CA GLN A 35 26.63 12.39 -14.06
C GLN A 35 25.42 13.31 -13.79
N VAL A 36 25.45 14.07 -12.70
CA VAL A 36 24.49 15.15 -12.49
C VAL A 36 24.76 16.25 -13.51
N THR A 37 23.75 16.65 -14.26
CA THR A 37 23.87 17.58 -15.39
C THR A 37 23.54 19.02 -15.02
N GLU A 38 22.65 19.23 -14.04
CA GLU A 38 22.12 20.54 -13.68
C GLU A 38 22.13 20.80 -12.17
N GLY A 39 21.81 22.03 -11.78
CA GLY A 39 21.71 22.45 -10.38
C GLY A 39 23.05 22.59 -9.67
N ARG A 40 22.99 22.69 -8.34
CA ARG A 40 24.16 22.93 -7.48
C ARG A 40 25.23 21.84 -7.60
N TYR A 41 24.82 20.60 -7.90
CA TYR A 41 25.68 19.43 -7.96
C TYR A 41 26.14 19.05 -9.38
N ALA A 42 25.85 19.91 -10.38
CA ALA A 42 26.22 19.68 -11.77
C ALA A 42 27.71 19.36 -11.90
N GLN A 43 28.02 18.24 -12.57
CA GLN A 43 29.37 17.70 -12.76
C GLN A 43 30.14 17.36 -11.47
N ARG A 44 29.54 17.52 -10.28
CA ARG A 44 30.18 17.24 -8.97
C ARG A 44 29.65 16.00 -8.27
N ALA A 45 28.61 15.37 -8.81
CA ALA A 45 28.10 14.08 -8.38
C ALA A 45 27.85 13.16 -9.58
N ARG A 46 28.05 11.86 -9.37
CA ARG A 46 27.67 10.81 -10.32
C ARG A 46 26.91 9.73 -9.59
N ILE A 47 25.78 9.32 -10.13
CA ILE A 47 24.93 8.28 -9.56
C ILE A 47 24.86 7.10 -10.54
N ARG A 48 24.88 5.87 -10.03
CA ARG A 48 24.64 4.64 -10.80
C ARG A 48 23.68 3.74 -10.05
N TYR A 49 22.88 3.00 -10.80
CA TYR A 49 21.89 2.08 -10.24
C TYR A 49 22.27 0.64 -10.52
N ALA A 50 21.90 -0.24 -9.59
CA ALA A 50 21.84 -1.67 -9.83
C ALA A 50 20.45 -2.12 -9.38
N LEU A 51 19.59 -2.51 -10.33
CA LEU A 51 18.19 -2.81 -10.04
C LEU A 51 18.01 -4.19 -9.39
N GLU A 52 18.82 -5.18 -9.76
CA GLU A 52 18.79 -6.56 -9.22
C GLU A 52 20.16 -6.99 -8.66
N GLY A 53 21.18 -6.13 -8.78
CA GLY A 53 22.57 -6.47 -8.51
C GLY A 53 23.16 -7.46 -9.52
N GLY A 54 24.22 -8.16 -9.11
CA GLY A 54 24.84 -9.24 -9.91
C GLY A 54 25.93 -8.78 -10.86
N VAL A 55 25.99 -7.48 -11.15
CA VAL A 55 27.08 -6.83 -11.90
C VAL A 55 27.74 -5.80 -10.98
N PRO A 56 29.08 -5.80 -10.84
CA PRO A 56 29.75 -4.79 -10.03
C PRO A 56 29.67 -3.42 -10.72
N TYR A 57 29.63 -2.34 -9.95
CA TYR A 57 29.78 -0.99 -10.50
C TYR A 57 31.18 -0.82 -11.08
N THR A 58 31.29 -0.78 -12.40
CA THR A 58 32.58 -0.73 -13.11
C THR A 58 33.40 0.48 -12.67
N GLU A 59 32.79 1.65 -12.57
CA GLU A 59 33.50 2.86 -12.17
C GLU A 59 33.93 2.83 -10.69
N LEU A 60 33.20 2.09 -9.84
CA LEU A 60 33.62 1.91 -8.44
C LEU A 60 34.80 0.93 -8.34
N VAL A 61 34.80 -0.14 -9.14
CA VAL A 61 35.94 -1.07 -9.21
C VAL A 61 37.21 -0.31 -9.61
N GLU A 62 37.11 0.56 -10.61
CA GLU A 62 38.24 1.36 -11.11
C GLU A 62 38.70 2.45 -10.13
N GLU A 63 37.75 3.13 -9.45
CA GLU A 63 38.06 4.30 -8.62
C GLU A 63 38.30 3.98 -7.13
N SER A 64 38.06 2.75 -6.68
CA SER A 64 38.17 2.37 -5.25
C SER A 64 39.57 1.91 -4.81
N SER A 65 40.57 1.97 -5.69
CA SER A 65 41.93 1.49 -5.42
C SER A 65 41.98 0.04 -4.88
N GLY A 66 41.09 -0.82 -5.37
CA GLY A 66 41.02 -2.24 -5.00
C GLY A 66 40.15 -2.56 -3.77
N ALA A 67 39.58 -1.57 -3.09
CA ALA A 67 38.63 -1.81 -2.00
C ALA A 67 37.30 -2.42 -2.48
N TRP A 68 36.88 -2.08 -3.70
CA TRP A 68 35.76 -2.70 -4.39
C TRP A 68 36.29 -3.50 -5.59
N THR A 69 35.95 -4.78 -5.67
CA THR A 69 36.45 -5.67 -6.73
C THR A 69 35.31 -6.18 -7.60
N ALA A 70 35.63 -6.84 -8.71
CA ALA A 70 34.64 -7.48 -9.56
C ALA A 70 33.84 -8.61 -8.87
N ALA A 71 34.27 -9.07 -7.69
CA ALA A 71 33.54 -10.02 -6.86
C ALA A 71 32.43 -9.35 -6.02
N HIS A 72 32.53 -8.05 -5.76
CA HIS A 72 31.53 -7.30 -4.98
C HIS A 72 30.38 -6.86 -5.89
N ARG A 73 29.39 -7.75 -6.03
CA ARG A 73 28.31 -7.62 -7.03
C ARG A 73 26.94 -7.30 -6.45
N LEU A 74 26.78 -7.41 -5.13
CA LEU A 74 25.50 -7.19 -4.44
C LEU A 74 24.35 -8.00 -5.07
N THR A 75 24.62 -9.25 -5.46
CA THR A 75 23.64 -10.10 -6.16
C THR A 75 22.35 -10.24 -5.37
N GLY A 76 21.21 -9.93 -6.00
CA GLY A 76 19.89 -9.97 -5.39
C GLY A 76 19.50 -8.69 -4.63
N ILE A 77 20.43 -7.76 -4.43
CA ILE A 77 20.20 -6.50 -3.71
C ILE A 77 20.12 -5.37 -4.73
N SER A 78 19.04 -4.59 -4.68
CA SER A 78 18.97 -3.33 -5.41
C SER A 78 19.77 -2.26 -4.67
N SER A 79 20.61 -1.54 -5.41
CA SER A 79 21.50 -0.54 -4.80
C SER A 79 21.69 0.69 -5.68
N LEU A 80 22.14 1.76 -5.03
CA LEU A 80 22.55 3.01 -5.65
C LEU A 80 23.99 3.30 -5.25
N TYR A 81 24.85 3.53 -6.25
CA TYR A 81 26.21 4.01 -6.07
C TYR A 81 26.25 5.52 -6.33
N ALA A 82 26.76 6.28 -5.35
CA ALA A 82 26.98 7.71 -5.46
C ALA A 82 28.48 8.04 -5.32
N ARG A 83 29.01 8.71 -6.33
CA ARG A 83 30.35 9.30 -6.31
C ARG A 83 30.23 10.80 -6.13
N LEU A 84 30.72 11.30 -5.01
CA LEU A 84 30.75 12.74 -4.69
C LEU A 84 32.18 13.26 -4.86
N GLN A 85 32.36 14.21 -5.77
CA GLN A 85 33.63 14.91 -5.93
C GLN A 85 33.74 15.98 -4.85
N PHE A 86 34.85 16.00 -4.12
CA PHE A 86 35.06 17.00 -3.07
C PHE A 86 35.05 18.40 -3.67
N ASP A 87 34.15 19.24 -3.16
CA ASP A 87 34.11 20.67 -3.43
C ASP A 87 33.49 21.38 -2.22
N PRO A 88 34.27 22.19 -1.47
CA PRO A 88 33.80 22.84 -0.24
C PRO A 88 32.77 23.96 -0.50
N SER A 89 32.65 24.45 -1.73
CA SER A 89 31.60 25.42 -2.11
C SER A 89 30.26 24.74 -2.37
N VAL A 90 30.29 23.48 -2.82
CA VAL A 90 29.10 22.69 -3.15
C VAL A 90 28.61 21.91 -1.94
N TYR A 91 29.51 21.29 -1.17
CA TYR A 91 29.15 20.39 -0.07
C TYR A 91 29.52 20.99 1.28
N SER A 92 28.53 21.23 2.15
CA SER A 92 28.73 21.55 3.57
C SER A 92 28.88 20.31 4.45
N GLY A 93 28.66 19.13 3.88
CA GLY A 93 28.71 17.82 4.53
C GLY A 93 28.30 16.74 3.53
N ILE A 94 28.20 15.48 3.98
CA ILE A 94 27.66 14.40 3.16
C ILE A 94 26.15 14.64 3.00
N PRO A 95 25.62 14.84 1.78
CA PRO A 95 24.20 15.06 1.58
C PRO A 95 23.41 13.79 1.89
N THR A 96 22.19 13.96 2.44
CA THR A 96 21.24 12.86 2.62
C THR A 96 20.71 12.44 1.26
N ILE A 97 21.02 11.23 0.82
CA ILE A 97 20.57 10.70 -0.47
C ILE A 97 19.23 9.99 -0.27
N ARG A 98 18.22 10.40 -1.04
CA ARG A 98 16.89 9.77 -1.08
C ARG A 98 16.58 9.35 -2.52
N ALA A 99 15.85 8.25 -2.71
CA ALA A 99 15.47 7.78 -4.03
C ALA A 99 13.97 7.47 -4.06
N LEU A 100 13.30 7.89 -5.15
CA LEU A 100 11.96 7.44 -5.48
C LEU A 100 12.06 6.13 -6.26
N VAL A 101 11.64 5.04 -5.62
CA VAL A 101 11.82 3.68 -6.13
C VAL A 101 10.50 3.14 -6.66
N ARG A 102 10.54 2.61 -7.88
CA ARG A 102 9.50 1.74 -8.42
C ARG A 102 9.85 0.30 -8.03
N GLY A 103 9.13 -0.21 -7.03
CA GLY A 103 9.48 -1.42 -6.28
C GLY A 103 9.42 -2.74 -7.06
N LYS A 104 9.21 -3.83 -6.31
CA LYS A 104 9.18 -5.21 -6.84
C LYS A 104 8.17 -5.38 -7.99
N LYS A 105 8.56 -6.16 -9.00
CA LYS A 105 7.62 -6.69 -10.00
C LYS A 105 6.80 -7.82 -9.37
N VAL A 106 5.48 -7.77 -9.51
CA VAL A 106 4.55 -8.75 -8.94
C VAL A 106 3.86 -9.53 -10.04
N PHE A 107 3.56 -10.81 -9.77
CA PHE A 107 2.84 -11.65 -10.72
C PHE A 107 1.35 -11.32 -10.72
N ASP A 108 0.80 -11.02 -11.90
CA ASP A 108 -0.63 -10.81 -12.11
C ASP A 108 -1.30 -12.08 -12.68
N PRO A 109 -2.13 -12.80 -11.89
CA PRO A 109 -2.78 -14.02 -12.33
C PRO A 109 -3.82 -13.80 -13.44
N ARG A 110 -4.26 -12.56 -13.70
CA ARG A 110 -5.23 -12.25 -14.76
C ARG A 110 -4.63 -12.34 -16.16
N ILE A 111 -3.34 -12.01 -16.27
CA ILE A 111 -2.61 -11.92 -17.53
C ILE A 111 -1.41 -12.87 -17.61
N GLY A 112 -1.01 -13.51 -16.51
CA GLY A 112 0.09 -14.45 -16.46
C GLY A 112 1.48 -13.82 -16.60
N LEU A 113 1.60 -12.51 -16.33
CA LEU A 113 2.85 -11.75 -16.46
C LEU A 113 3.32 -11.23 -15.11
N THR A 114 4.64 -11.11 -14.96
CA THR A 114 5.28 -10.47 -13.81
C THR A 114 5.77 -9.09 -14.23
N SER A 115 5.17 -8.04 -13.68
CA SER A 115 5.50 -6.65 -13.97
C SER A 115 5.29 -5.79 -12.73
N PHE A 116 5.82 -4.57 -12.75
CA PHE A 116 5.51 -3.62 -11.69
C PHE A 116 4.01 -3.31 -11.66
N SER A 117 3.43 -3.35 -10.46
CA SER A 117 2.05 -2.93 -10.22
C SER A 117 1.90 -2.40 -8.80
N SER A 118 1.17 -1.30 -8.65
CA SER A 118 0.75 -0.76 -7.35
C SER A 118 -0.61 -1.30 -6.90
N ASN A 119 -1.16 -2.31 -7.59
CA ASN A 119 -2.45 -2.90 -7.23
C ASN A 119 -2.36 -3.63 -5.87
N PRO A 120 -3.11 -3.18 -4.84
CA PRO A 120 -3.00 -3.76 -3.50
C PRO A 120 -3.24 -5.27 -3.45
N ALA A 121 -4.14 -5.81 -4.27
CA ALA A 121 -4.43 -7.24 -4.27
C ALA A 121 -3.23 -8.07 -4.75
N LEU A 122 -2.53 -7.59 -5.77
CA LEU A 122 -1.34 -8.25 -6.30
C LEU A 122 -0.18 -8.15 -5.30
N CYS A 123 0.02 -6.98 -4.68
CA CYS A 123 1.05 -6.80 -3.65
C CYS A 123 0.79 -7.69 -2.41
N ILE A 124 -0.47 -7.80 -1.96
CA ILE A 124 -0.83 -8.68 -0.83
C ILE A 124 -0.61 -10.15 -1.21
N ARG A 125 -0.97 -10.56 -2.43
CA ARG A 125 -0.71 -11.93 -2.92
C ARG A 125 0.78 -12.25 -2.92
N ASP A 126 1.61 -11.34 -3.44
CA ASP A 126 3.06 -11.49 -3.45
C ASP A 126 3.62 -11.58 -2.01
N TYR A 127 3.15 -10.75 -1.09
CA TYR A 127 3.54 -10.81 0.32
C TYR A 127 3.16 -12.14 0.99
N LEU A 128 1.97 -12.67 0.69
CA LEU A 128 1.53 -13.96 1.23
C LEU A 128 2.43 -15.11 0.80
N LEU A 129 2.82 -15.14 -0.48
CA LEU A 129 3.66 -16.19 -1.07
C LEU A 129 5.15 -16.03 -0.75
N SER A 130 5.59 -14.81 -0.44
CA SER A 130 7.01 -14.50 -0.23
C SER A 130 7.55 -15.09 1.07
N ALA A 131 8.81 -15.54 1.04
CA ALA A 131 9.51 -16.08 2.21
C ALA A 131 9.67 -15.07 3.36
N TYR A 132 9.75 -13.77 3.06
CA TYR A 132 9.80 -12.69 4.05
C TYR A 132 8.41 -12.31 4.60
N GLY A 133 7.33 -12.85 4.03
CA GLY A 133 5.97 -12.59 4.46
C GLY A 133 5.41 -13.75 5.27
N LEU A 134 4.43 -14.46 4.69
CA LEU A 134 3.81 -15.64 5.34
C LEU A 134 4.32 -16.97 4.79
N GLY A 135 5.01 -16.99 3.65
CA GLY A 135 5.49 -18.22 3.01
C GLY A 135 4.37 -19.19 2.64
N ALA A 136 3.17 -18.68 2.35
CA ALA A 136 2.05 -19.49 1.92
C ALA A 136 2.34 -20.16 0.58
N THR A 137 1.75 -21.33 0.37
CA THR A 137 1.80 -22.05 -0.91
C THR A 137 0.72 -21.53 -1.85
N LEU A 138 0.87 -21.76 -3.15
CA LEU A 138 -0.15 -21.38 -4.14
C LEU A 138 -1.51 -22.06 -3.87
N ASP A 139 -1.51 -23.27 -3.32
CA ASP A 139 -2.74 -24.01 -2.98
C ASP A 139 -3.54 -23.38 -1.84
N GLU A 140 -2.87 -22.58 -1.01
CA GLU A 140 -3.47 -21.79 0.07
C GLU A 140 -4.00 -20.44 -0.43
N ILE A 141 -3.89 -20.11 -1.71
CA ILE A 141 -4.39 -18.85 -2.27
C ILE A 141 -5.67 -19.13 -3.09
N ASP A 142 -6.78 -18.48 -2.73
CA ASP A 142 -7.97 -18.48 -3.58
C ASP A 142 -7.81 -17.47 -4.72
N GLU A 143 -7.19 -17.90 -5.83
CA GLU A 143 -6.85 -17.01 -6.95
C GLU A 143 -8.05 -16.25 -7.51
N ALA A 144 -9.24 -16.84 -7.50
CA ALA A 144 -10.46 -16.18 -7.95
C ALA A 144 -10.80 -14.94 -7.10
N SER A 145 -10.60 -15.03 -5.77
CA SER A 145 -10.81 -13.89 -4.86
C SER A 145 -9.80 -12.77 -5.12
N PHE A 146 -8.53 -13.12 -5.37
CA PHE A 146 -7.48 -12.15 -5.65
C PHE A 146 -7.65 -11.48 -7.02
N ILE A 147 -8.10 -12.23 -8.04
CA ILE A 147 -8.46 -11.69 -9.36
C ILE A 147 -9.63 -10.69 -9.22
N ALA A 148 -10.68 -11.06 -8.48
CA ALA A 148 -11.82 -10.17 -8.25
C ALA A 148 -11.40 -8.89 -7.50
N ALA A 149 -10.58 -9.03 -6.46
CA ALA A 149 -10.04 -7.89 -5.72
C ALA A 149 -9.11 -7.01 -6.58
N ALA A 150 -8.28 -7.62 -7.44
CA ALA A 150 -7.39 -6.88 -8.35
C ALA A 150 -8.18 -6.07 -9.36
N ASN A 151 -9.21 -6.67 -9.99
CA ASN A 151 -10.11 -5.95 -10.90
C ASN A 151 -10.80 -4.77 -10.21
N LEU A 152 -11.29 -4.98 -8.98
CA LEU A 152 -11.91 -3.92 -8.20
C LEU A 152 -10.94 -2.77 -7.90
N CYS A 153 -9.68 -3.07 -7.55
CA CYS A 153 -8.66 -2.06 -7.28
C CYS A 153 -8.31 -1.21 -8.52
N ASP A 154 -8.34 -1.81 -9.70
CA ASP A 154 -8.04 -1.13 -10.97
C ASP A 154 -9.24 -0.37 -11.56
N GLU A 155 -10.44 -0.48 -10.96
CA GLU A 155 -11.61 0.25 -11.46
C GLU A 155 -11.33 1.76 -11.49
N PRO A 156 -11.57 2.43 -12.64
CA PRO A 156 -11.32 3.85 -12.76
C PRO A 156 -12.30 4.62 -11.88
N VAL A 157 -11.78 5.47 -11.00
CA VAL A 157 -12.58 6.39 -10.21
C VAL A 157 -12.27 7.81 -10.64
N GLN A 158 -13.32 8.52 -11.04
CA GLN A 158 -13.22 9.96 -11.26
C GLN A 158 -13.23 10.69 -9.91
N ALA A 159 -12.18 11.44 -9.66
CA ALA A 159 -12.06 12.31 -8.50
C ALA A 159 -11.65 13.70 -9.00
N ALA A 160 -12.55 14.67 -8.87
CA ALA A 160 -12.39 15.99 -9.48
C ALA A 160 -12.11 15.89 -10.99
N ALA A 161 -11.01 16.47 -11.47
CA ALA A 161 -10.63 16.49 -12.89
C ALA A 161 -9.68 15.34 -13.30
N ILE A 162 -9.38 14.40 -12.40
CA ILE A 162 -8.46 13.29 -12.67
C ILE A 162 -9.19 11.94 -12.60
N THR A 163 -8.74 11.00 -13.43
CA THR A 163 -9.13 9.59 -13.36
C THR A 163 -7.95 8.81 -12.81
N GLN A 164 -8.17 8.04 -11.76
CA GLN A 164 -7.15 7.22 -11.11
C GLN A 164 -7.73 5.86 -10.71
N PRO A 165 -6.90 4.81 -10.52
CA PRO A 165 -7.39 3.54 -10.00
C PRO A 165 -8.11 3.72 -8.66
N ARG A 166 -9.00 2.79 -8.35
CA ARG A 166 -9.78 2.80 -7.11
C ARG A 166 -8.85 2.77 -5.90
N TYR A 167 -7.89 1.85 -5.90
CA TYR A 167 -6.92 1.68 -4.81
C TYR A 167 -5.51 1.43 -5.37
N ALA A 168 -4.53 2.10 -4.77
CA ALA A 168 -3.11 1.84 -4.99
C ALA A 168 -2.39 1.63 -3.64
N LEU A 169 -1.35 0.82 -3.65
CA LEU A 169 -0.50 0.53 -2.50
C LEU A 169 0.92 1.01 -2.80
N HIS A 170 1.44 1.86 -1.91
CA HIS A 170 2.78 2.41 -1.99
C HIS A 170 3.39 2.38 -0.60
N GLY A 171 4.40 1.56 -0.37
CA GLY A 171 5.02 1.46 0.95
C GLY A 171 6.28 0.63 0.94
N VAL A 172 7.05 0.76 2.01
CA VAL A 172 8.22 -0.08 2.30
C VAL A 172 7.85 -1.02 3.42
N VAL A 173 8.22 -2.29 3.26
CA VAL A 173 8.04 -3.32 4.28
C VAL A 173 9.41 -3.64 4.86
N SER A 174 9.50 -3.65 6.18
CA SER A 174 10.67 -4.16 6.89
C SER A 174 10.39 -5.58 7.39
N SER A 175 11.41 -6.45 7.32
CA SER A 175 11.36 -7.79 7.93
C SER A 175 11.34 -7.75 9.46
N GLU A 176 11.65 -6.61 10.07
CA GLU A 176 11.55 -6.39 11.52
C GLU A 176 10.10 -6.16 11.97
N THR A 177 9.22 -5.72 11.06
CA THR A 177 7.81 -5.49 11.36
C THR A 177 7.03 -6.80 11.34
N ALA A 178 6.21 -7.03 12.37
CA ALA A 178 5.42 -8.25 12.46
C ALA A 178 4.51 -8.43 11.23
N PRO A 179 4.42 -9.63 10.60
CA PRO A 179 3.66 -9.82 9.36
C PRO A 179 2.19 -9.40 9.45
N ARG A 180 1.57 -9.56 10.62
CA ARG A 180 0.19 -9.11 10.86
C ARG A 180 0.03 -7.59 10.74
N GLU A 181 1.00 -6.82 11.23
CA GLU A 181 0.99 -5.37 11.15
C GLU A 181 1.19 -4.90 9.71
N VAL A 182 2.14 -5.51 9.01
CA VAL A 182 2.36 -5.28 7.57
C VAL A 182 1.08 -5.54 6.77
N LEU A 183 0.45 -6.72 6.96
CA LEU A 183 -0.81 -7.05 6.29
C LEU A 183 -1.94 -6.08 6.65
N GLY A 184 -2.02 -5.65 7.92
CA GLY A 184 -2.98 -4.63 8.34
C GLY A 184 -2.80 -3.32 7.58
N ALA A 185 -1.56 -2.86 7.45
CA ALA A 185 -1.22 -1.67 6.69
C ALA A 185 -1.52 -1.84 5.19
N MET A 186 -1.17 -2.99 4.58
CA MET A 186 -1.52 -3.28 3.19
C MET A 186 -3.04 -3.30 2.96
N LEU A 187 -3.79 -3.99 3.81
CA LEU A 187 -5.27 -4.09 3.73
C LEU A 187 -5.95 -2.73 3.91
N SER A 188 -5.36 -1.82 4.69
CA SER A 188 -5.89 -0.46 4.86
C SER A 188 -5.93 0.33 3.55
N THR A 189 -5.07 0.02 2.56
CA THR A 189 -5.02 0.73 1.27
C THR A 189 -6.23 0.45 0.38
N CYS A 190 -6.85 -0.72 0.52
CA CYS A 190 -8.06 -1.12 -0.21
C CYS A 190 -9.30 -1.26 0.70
N GLY A 191 -9.19 -0.89 1.99
CA GLY A 191 -10.25 -1.09 2.99
C GLY A 191 -10.68 -2.55 3.15
N GLY A 192 -9.80 -3.46 2.74
CA GLY A 192 -10.10 -4.87 2.52
C GLY A 192 -9.98 -5.73 3.77
N GLN A 193 -10.35 -6.99 3.63
CA GLN A 193 -10.23 -8.01 4.65
C GLN A 193 -9.63 -9.27 4.03
N LEU A 194 -8.68 -9.87 4.75
CA LEU A 194 -8.13 -11.18 4.44
C LEU A 194 -8.81 -12.22 5.32
N ILE A 195 -9.43 -13.21 4.69
CA ILE A 195 -10.21 -14.25 5.36
C ILE A 195 -9.54 -15.59 5.07
N PHE A 196 -9.27 -16.38 6.10
CA PHE A 196 -8.72 -17.72 5.94
C PHE A 196 -9.80 -18.77 6.22
N THR A 197 -10.17 -19.52 5.18
CA THR A 197 -11.30 -20.47 5.20
C THR A 197 -11.02 -21.60 4.22
N ASP A 198 -11.38 -22.83 4.57
CA ASP A 198 -11.15 -24.03 3.74
C ASP A 198 -9.67 -24.24 3.37
N GLY A 199 -8.74 -23.84 4.25
CA GLY A 199 -7.30 -23.90 3.99
C GLY A 199 -6.80 -22.86 2.98
N ARG A 200 -7.63 -21.88 2.60
CA ARG A 200 -7.27 -20.84 1.63
C ARG A 200 -7.49 -19.42 2.15
N TYR A 201 -6.58 -18.54 1.78
CA TYR A 201 -6.69 -17.10 1.91
C TYR A 201 -7.59 -16.53 0.81
N ARG A 202 -8.62 -15.81 1.24
CA ARG A 202 -9.55 -15.07 0.40
C ARG A 202 -9.40 -13.58 0.66
N LEU A 203 -9.13 -12.80 -0.38
CA LEU A 203 -9.04 -11.35 -0.27
C LEU A 203 -10.36 -10.71 -0.71
N LYS A 204 -10.89 -9.82 0.13
CA LYS A 204 -12.03 -8.96 -0.23
C LYS A 204 -11.64 -7.50 -0.07
N ALA A 205 -11.48 -6.79 -1.17
CA ALA A 205 -11.31 -5.34 -1.16
C ALA A 205 -12.66 -4.63 -0.93
N ALA A 206 -12.63 -3.39 -0.43
CA ALA A 206 -13.85 -2.67 -0.09
C ALA A 206 -14.62 -2.27 -1.36
N SER A 207 -15.82 -2.81 -1.53
CA SER A 207 -16.79 -2.38 -2.52
C SER A 207 -18.20 -2.40 -1.96
N PHE A 208 -19.11 -1.74 -2.67
CA PHE A 208 -20.53 -1.96 -2.47
C PHE A 208 -20.94 -3.21 -3.24
N GLU A 209 -21.49 -4.19 -2.54
CA GLU A 209 -22.07 -5.39 -3.13
C GLU A 209 -23.58 -5.40 -2.89
N VAL A 210 -24.35 -5.79 -3.91
CA VAL A 210 -25.79 -6.01 -3.78
C VAL A 210 -26.02 -7.32 -3.01
N PRO A 211 -26.91 -7.36 -2.00
CA PRO A 211 -27.22 -8.59 -1.28
C PRO A 211 -27.65 -9.70 -2.25
N SER A 212 -26.86 -10.77 -2.30
CA SER A 212 -27.08 -11.89 -3.23
C SER A 212 -27.99 -12.98 -2.66
N ARG A 213 -28.23 -12.97 -1.35
CA ARG A 213 -29.08 -13.96 -0.68
C ARG A 213 -30.02 -13.34 0.33
N ILE A 214 -31.23 -13.89 0.34
CA ILE A 214 -32.25 -13.63 1.34
C ILE A 214 -32.17 -14.79 2.34
N ILE A 215 -31.87 -14.47 3.60
CA ILE A 215 -31.98 -15.43 4.70
C ILE A 215 -33.42 -15.40 5.17
N SER A 216 -34.07 -16.56 5.16
CA SER A 216 -35.45 -16.75 5.61
C SER A 216 -35.49 -17.32 7.03
N ALA A 217 -36.66 -17.31 7.67
CA ALA A 217 -36.83 -17.87 9.02
C ALA A 217 -36.47 -19.37 9.07
N ASP A 218 -36.68 -20.09 7.97
CA ASP A 218 -36.38 -21.53 7.86
C ASP A 218 -34.88 -21.84 7.86
N ASP A 219 -34.03 -20.83 7.65
CA ASP A 219 -32.57 -20.97 7.68
C ASP A 219 -32.00 -20.94 9.11
N LEU A 220 -32.83 -20.65 10.11
CA LEU A 220 -32.43 -20.36 11.49
C LEU A 220 -32.83 -21.48 12.47
N ARG A 221 -31.91 -21.83 13.36
CA ARG A 221 -32.12 -22.78 14.47
C ARG A 221 -32.64 -22.13 15.75
N GLY A 222 -32.65 -20.80 15.83
CA GLY A 222 -32.96 -20.10 17.07
C GLY A 222 -33.34 -18.65 16.85
N ALA A 223 -33.63 -17.96 17.94
CA ALA A 223 -34.05 -16.56 17.93
C ALA A 223 -33.01 -15.66 17.27
N VAL A 224 -33.49 -14.70 16.49
CA VAL A 224 -32.67 -13.62 15.91
C VAL A 224 -32.46 -12.56 16.98
N SER A 225 -31.21 -12.27 17.33
CA SER A 225 -30.90 -11.10 18.15
C SER A 225 -30.45 -9.96 17.24
N ILE A 226 -31.20 -8.87 17.25
CA ILE A 226 -30.89 -7.66 16.48
C ILE A 226 -30.40 -6.61 17.44
N GLN A 227 -29.16 -6.18 17.27
CA GLN A 227 -28.66 -4.94 17.87
C GLN A 227 -28.81 -3.85 16.82
N THR A 228 -29.73 -2.92 17.09
CA THR A 228 -30.06 -1.81 16.17
C THR A 228 -29.16 -0.60 16.37
N ARG A 229 -28.22 -0.67 17.32
CA ARG A 229 -27.37 0.45 17.69
C ARG A 229 -26.02 -0.03 18.24
N LEU A 230 -24.94 0.45 17.61
CA LEU A 230 -23.59 0.37 18.14
C LEU A 230 -23.42 1.33 19.33
N PRO A 231 -22.59 0.97 20.33
CA PRO A 231 -22.32 1.85 21.46
C PRO A 231 -21.66 3.14 20.97
N ARG A 232 -22.00 4.27 21.61
CA ARG A 232 -21.58 5.61 21.15
C ARG A 232 -20.06 5.77 21.00
N ARG A 233 -19.27 5.05 21.79
CA ARG A 233 -17.79 5.04 21.72
C ARG A 233 -17.23 4.48 20.40
N GLU A 234 -18.00 3.68 19.69
CA GLU A 234 -17.62 3.06 18.40
C GLU A 234 -18.14 3.88 17.21
N LEU A 235 -18.97 4.90 17.46
CA LEU A 235 -19.47 5.81 16.45
C LEU A 235 -18.50 6.98 16.29
N PHE A 236 -18.28 7.38 15.04
CA PHE A 236 -17.52 8.58 14.70
C PHE A 236 -18.20 9.33 13.56
N ASN A 237 -18.12 10.66 13.59
CA ASN A 237 -18.66 11.57 12.57
C ASN A 237 -17.57 12.39 11.88
N ARG A 238 -16.31 12.25 12.31
CA ARG A 238 -15.13 12.84 11.69
C ARG A 238 -14.01 11.80 11.63
N VAL A 239 -13.35 11.69 10.48
CA VAL A 239 -12.18 10.82 10.27
C VAL A 239 -11.02 11.67 9.76
N SER A 240 -9.89 11.59 10.45
CA SER A 240 -8.63 12.23 10.08
C SER A 240 -7.47 11.26 10.25
N GLY A 241 -6.29 11.57 9.74
CA GLY A 241 -5.11 10.72 9.88
C GLY A 241 -4.00 11.20 8.98
N VAL A 242 -2.89 10.46 8.97
CA VAL A 242 -1.70 10.80 8.19
C VAL A 242 -1.47 9.84 7.03
N ILE A 243 -0.87 10.36 5.96
CA ILE A 243 -0.42 9.63 4.76
C ILE A 243 1.04 9.98 4.44
N ALA A 244 1.70 9.15 3.64
CA ALA A 244 3.02 9.46 3.07
C ALA A 244 2.85 10.28 1.78
N ASP A 245 2.60 11.58 1.91
CA ASP A 245 2.09 12.40 0.81
C ASP A 245 3.09 12.60 -0.34
N ALA A 246 2.75 12.14 -1.54
CA ALA A 246 3.60 12.29 -2.72
C ALA A 246 3.87 13.75 -3.09
N GLN A 247 2.95 14.67 -2.79
CA GLN A 247 3.11 16.11 -3.06
C GLN A 247 4.05 16.80 -2.07
N MET A 248 4.29 16.19 -0.90
CA MET A 248 5.17 16.70 0.15
C MET A 248 6.41 15.81 0.31
N LEU A 249 6.94 15.28 -0.81
CA LEU A 249 8.13 14.42 -0.85
C LEU A 249 8.03 13.21 0.12
N TYR A 250 6.84 12.60 0.19
CA TYR A 250 6.55 11.41 1.01
C TYR A 250 6.73 11.63 2.52
N THR A 251 6.64 12.88 2.98
CA THR A 251 6.64 13.19 4.41
C THR A 251 5.28 12.88 5.04
N PRO A 252 5.25 12.41 6.31
CA PRO A 252 3.99 12.16 7.02
C PRO A 252 3.16 13.43 7.15
N THR A 253 2.05 13.50 6.39
CA THR A 253 1.19 14.69 6.30
C THR A 253 -0.26 14.31 6.57
N GLU A 254 -1.01 15.17 7.27
CA GLU A 254 -2.44 14.96 7.48
C GLU A 254 -3.21 15.11 6.17
N TYR A 255 -4.03 14.10 5.82
CA TYR A 255 -4.94 14.23 4.70
C TYR A 255 -6.21 15.01 5.11
N PRO A 256 -6.91 15.68 4.18
CA PRO A 256 -8.04 16.51 4.55
C PRO A 256 -9.17 15.66 5.15
N ALA A 257 -9.55 15.98 6.40
CA ALA A 257 -10.48 15.19 7.19
C ALA A 257 -11.87 15.07 6.53
N VAL A 258 -12.49 13.90 6.68
CA VAL A 258 -13.86 13.65 6.21
C VAL A 258 -14.80 13.74 7.40
N ALA A 259 -15.67 14.74 7.40
CA ALA A 259 -16.67 14.97 8.44
C ALA A 259 -18.09 14.95 7.87
N SER A 260 -19.06 14.51 8.68
CA SER A 260 -20.48 14.53 8.33
C SER A 260 -21.27 15.38 9.31
N THR A 261 -21.79 16.51 8.82
CA THR A 261 -22.71 17.38 9.57
C THR A 261 -23.99 16.64 9.96
N TYR A 262 -24.48 15.76 9.09
CA TYR A 262 -25.65 14.93 9.34
C TYR A 262 -25.45 13.98 10.53
N PHE A 263 -24.33 13.26 10.57
CA PHE A 263 -24.06 12.36 11.71
C PHE A 263 -23.75 13.14 12.98
N ARG A 264 -23.06 14.28 12.89
CA ARG A 264 -22.83 15.17 14.02
C ARG A 264 -24.15 15.66 14.64
N ALA A 265 -25.13 16.05 13.84
CA ALA A 265 -26.45 16.44 14.32
C ALA A 265 -27.17 15.27 15.04
N ARG A 266 -27.07 14.05 14.50
CA ARG A 266 -27.61 12.83 15.13
C ARG A 266 -26.92 12.46 16.44
N ASP A 267 -25.67 12.87 16.61
CA ASP A 267 -24.91 12.65 17.83
C ASP A 267 -25.11 13.77 18.86
N GLY A 268 -26.06 14.69 18.68
CA GLY A 268 -26.32 15.77 19.64
C GLY A 268 -25.36 16.95 19.50
N GLY A 269 -24.65 17.08 18.37
CA GLY A 269 -23.72 18.18 18.10
C GLY A 269 -22.25 17.87 18.44
N ASP A 270 -22.00 16.79 19.16
CA ASP A 270 -20.65 16.37 19.57
C ASP A 270 -19.81 15.90 18.39
N GLU A 271 -18.54 16.31 18.37
CA GLU A 271 -17.57 15.79 17.43
C GLU A 271 -17.00 14.46 17.94
N LEU A 272 -17.22 13.39 17.17
CA LEU A 272 -16.69 12.07 17.43
C LEU A 272 -15.63 11.77 16.37
N SER A 273 -14.37 11.94 16.75
CA SER A 273 -13.22 11.82 15.86
C SER A 273 -12.58 10.44 15.94
N PHE A 274 -12.30 9.86 14.78
CA PHE A 274 -11.51 8.63 14.63
C PHE A 274 -10.25 8.91 13.80
N ARG A 275 -9.11 8.40 14.27
CA ARG A 275 -7.83 8.52 13.58
C ARG A 275 -7.58 7.27 12.73
N LEU A 276 -7.44 7.46 11.42
CA LEU A 276 -7.13 6.41 10.45
C LEU A 276 -5.82 6.76 9.74
N ASP A 277 -4.71 6.26 10.28
CA ASP A 277 -3.41 6.46 9.64
C ASP A 277 -3.21 5.46 8.50
N LEU A 278 -2.78 5.96 7.34
CA LEU A 278 -2.68 5.22 6.08
C LEU A 278 -1.25 5.27 5.56
N GLY A 279 -0.34 4.60 6.27
CA GLY A 279 1.10 4.66 5.98
C GLY A 279 1.49 4.18 4.58
N PHE A 280 0.68 3.32 3.95
CA PHE A 280 0.93 2.79 2.60
C PHE A 280 0.09 3.48 1.50
N THR A 281 -0.53 4.62 1.81
CA THR A 281 -1.27 5.44 0.86
C THR A 281 -0.53 6.76 0.68
N THR A 282 -0.32 7.17 -0.58
CA THR A 282 0.40 8.39 -0.93
C THR A 282 -0.50 9.47 -1.54
N ASP A 283 -1.68 9.08 -2.04
CA ASP A 283 -2.68 9.96 -2.61
C ASP A 283 -3.74 10.41 -1.58
N ARG A 284 -3.94 11.74 -1.49
CA ARG A 284 -4.93 12.36 -0.60
C ARG A 284 -6.37 11.96 -0.97
N LEU A 285 -6.68 11.80 -2.26
CA LEU A 285 -8.05 11.49 -2.70
C LEU A 285 -8.43 10.04 -2.37
N GLN A 286 -7.51 9.09 -2.51
CA GLN A 286 -7.66 7.72 -2.02
C GLN A 286 -7.86 7.70 -0.50
N ALA A 287 -7.06 8.45 0.26
CA ALA A 287 -7.19 8.53 1.71
C ALA A 287 -8.57 9.04 2.15
N GLN A 288 -9.10 10.08 1.50
CA GLN A 288 -10.45 10.58 1.76
C GLN A 288 -11.54 9.55 1.43
N ARG A 289 -11.39 8.78 0.35
CA ARG A 289 -12.33 7.70 0.00
C ARG A 289 -12.33 6.62 1.08
N LEU A 290 -11.16 6.19 1.55
CA LEU A 290 -11.00 5.21 2.64
C LEU A 290 -11.62 5.74 3.94
N ALA A 291 -11.35 7.00 4.30
CA ALA A 291 -11.92 7.66 5.46
C ALA A 291 -13.46 7.74 5.38
N LYS A 292 -14.01 8.07 4.20
CA LYS A 292 -15.47 8.09 3.97
C LYS A 292 -16.09 6.70 4.11
N MET A 293 -15.43 5.66 3.60
CA MET A 293 -15.90 4.28 3.77
C MET A 293 -15.88 3.85 5.23
N ALA A 294 -14.84 4.17 5.99
CA ALA A 294 -14.76 3.89 7.42
C ALA A 294 -15.90 4.59 8.19
N LEU A 295 -16.15 5.87 7.88
CA LEU A 295 -17.23 6.66 8.47
C LEU A 295 -18.61 6.10 8.15
N MET A 296 -18.85 5.66 6.92
CA MET A 296 -20.13 5.03 6.56
C MET A 296 -20.29 3.66 7.22
N ARG A 297 -19.21 2.88 7.32
CA ARG A 297 -19.21 1.55 7.96
C ARG A 297 -19.53 1.64 9.46
N SER A 298 -19.00 2.64 10.18
CA SER A 298 -19.36 2.83 11.61
C SER A 298 -20.82 3.21 11.83
N ARG A 299 -21.49 3.73 10.80
CA ARG A 299 -22.91 4.14 10.84
C ARG A 299 -23.87 3.05 10.39
N GLN A 300 -23.37 1.96 9.82
CA GLN A 300 -24.15 0.76 9.55
C GLN A 300 -24.33 -0.03 10.86
N ALA A 301 -25.20 0.49 11.73
CA ALA A 301 -25.36 0.07 13.13
C ALA A 301 -26.32 -1.11 13.36
N ILE A 302 -26.73 -1.82 12.30
CA ILE A 302 -27.59 -3.00 12.44
C ILE A 302 -26.69 -4.23 12.38
N SER A 303 -26.36 -4.78 13.54
CA SER A 303 -25.77 -6.12 13.64
C SER A 303 -26.87 -7.12 13.97
N VAL A 304 -26.84 -8.26 13.27
CA VAL A 304 -27.81 -9.33 13.43
C VAL A 304 -27.02 -10.58 13.82
N ALA A 305 -27.25 -11.07 15.04
CA ALA A 305 -26.75 -12.36 15.48
C ALA A 305 -27.79 -13.43 15.13
N LEU A 306 -27.35 -14.40 14.32
CA LEU A 306 -28.17 -15.49 13.80
C LEU A 306 -27.58 -16.81 14.28
N ALA A 307 -28.44 -17.78 14.60
CA ALA A 307 -28.04 -19.16 14.86
C ALA A 307 -28.41 -20.03 13.64
N PRO A 308 -27.53 -20.22 12.63
CA PRO A 308 -27.88 -20.96 11.43
C PRO A 308 -27.88 -22.48 11.64
N HIS A 309 -28.65 -23.22 10.83
CA HIS A 309 -28.66 -24.69 10.83
C HIS A 309 -27.32 -25.31 10.37
N HIS A 310 -26.90 -26.42 10.98
CA HIS A 310 -25.58 -27.03 10.71
C HIS A 310 -25.38 -27.47 9.25
N LYS A 311 -26.47 -27.80 8.54
CA LYS A 311 -26.48 -28.10 7.10
C LYS A 311 -26.15 -26.91 6.19
N ARG A 312 -26.00 -25.69 6.73
CA ARG A 312 -25.69 -24.46 5.97
C ARG A 312 -24.43 -23.72 6.46
N ILE A 313 -23.56 -24.35 7.26
CA ILE A 313 -22.29 -23.77 7.78
C ILE A 313 -21.18 -23.70 6.69
N GLY A 314 -21.56 -23.53 5.42
CA GLY A 314 -20.62 -23.38 4.29
C GLY A 314 -20.47 -21.96 3.75
N TYR A 315 -21.07 -20.94 4.37
CA TYR A 315 -21.29 -19.66 3.68
C TYR A 315 -21.01 -18.42 4.54
N GLU A 316 -20.19 -17.53 3.99
CA GLU A 316 -19.89 -16.21 4.54
C GLU A 316 -21.16 -15.35 4.68
N LEU A 317 -21.50 -15.03 5.92
CA LEU A 317 -22.65 -14.19 6.26
C LEU A 317 -22.25 -12.71 6.28
N ARG A 318 -22.64 -11.92 5.28
CA ARG A 318 -22.87 -10.47 5.42
C ARG A 318 -24.04 -10.03 4.55
N GLY A 319 -25.14 -9.65 5.19
CA GLY A 319 -26.31 -9.07 4.52
C GLY A 319 -26.83 -7.86 5.28
N ALA A 320 -26.82 -6.70 4.62
CA ALA A 320 -27.63 -5.55 5.03
C ALA A 320 -29.06 -5.78 4.51
N LEU A 321 -30.04 -5.74 5.42
CA LEU A 321 -31.46 -5.85 5.09
C LEU A 321 -31.93 -4.60 4.32
N PRO A 322 -32.66 -4.73 3.19
CA PRO A 322 -33.27 -3.59 2.53
C PRO A 322 -34.44 -3.05 3.37
N ALA A 323 -34.35 -1.79 3.79
CA ALA A 323 -35.44 -1.10 4.47
C ALA A 323 -36.60 -0.86 3.49
N LYS A 324 -37.72 -1.58 3.67
CA LYS A 324 -38.99 -1.23 3.03
C LYS A 324 -39.55 0.04 3.69
N ARG A 325 -39.74 1.08 2.87
CA ARG A 325 -40.53 2.28 3.19
C ARG A 325 -41.96 1.88 3.56
N ARG A 326 -42.46 2.46 4.65
CA ARG A 326 -43.84 2.92 4.78
C ARG A 326 -43.78 4.39 5.16
#